data_AF-A0A7Y6X9Z5-F1
#
_entry.id   AF-A0A7Y6X9Z5-F1
#
_cell.length_a   1.000
_cell.length_b   1.000
_cell.length_c   1.000
_cell.angle_alpha   90.00
_cell.angle_beta   90.00
_cell.angle_gamma   90.00
#
_symmetry.space_group_name_H-M   'P 1'
#
loop_
_entity.id
_entity.type
_entity.pdbx_description
1 polymer ?
#
loop_
_entity_poly.entity_id
_entity_poly.type
_entity_poly.pdbx_seq_one_letter_code
_entity_poly.pdbx_strand_id
1 'polypeptide(L)'
;MTLPSRKTLLGNVLSLAAITWIYGGDLADALRARTADVSALVDLPSPIRPSVVLALAALATAVAVVGLVQGKVEGFKGFRLLPIVLVGALFADLVLAESRIPIDSTDMASMSLQRFHKLAQALSSQDAVAEDPRVLQPLLEELGRPPYLVHGEPLTAYALQVRKDCEGPVRDAPGVRPGTLLYCVAPERKGAWVTLVGLSAEKRFGAPELLSAEGKVRFLLVQPAIAEEDPAEPGQAFRDAAAESGAAFRDAPAPTAEGGTDGGTSSLQP
;
A
#
# COMPACT_ATOMS: atom_id res chain seq x y z
N MET A 1 -5.89 60.40 -9.67
CA MET A 1 -6.64 59.22 -9.19
C MET A 1 -5.64 58.10 -8.96
N THR A 2 -5.54 57.58 -7.75
CA THR A 2 -4.58 56.51 -7.43
C THR A 2 -5.21 55.16 -7.73
N LEU A 3 -4.85 54.63 -8.90
CA LEU A 3 -5.09 53.24 -9.30
C LEU A 3 -4.55 52.27 -8.24
N PRO A 4 -5.04 51.02 -8.19
CA PRO A 4 -4.57 50.06 -7.23
C PRO A 4 -3.07 49.75 -7.39
N SER A 5 -2.42 49.46 -6.28
CA SER A 5 -0.98 49.23 -6.26
C SER A 5 -0.62 47.94 -6.99
N ARG A 6 0.58 47.90 -7.59
CA ARG A 6 1.11 46.70 -8.24
C ARG A 6 1.15 45.50 -7.28
N LYS A 7 1.37 45.74 -5.99
CA LYS A 7 1.38 44.71 -4.95
C LYS A 7 0.01 44.06 -4.78
N THR A 8 -1.05 44.86 -4.73
CA THR A 8 -2.43 44.37 -4.60
C THR A 8 -2.86 43.57 -5.83
N LEU A 9 -2.52 44.05 -7.03
CA LEU A 9 -2.79 43.31 -8.27
C LEU A 9 -2.06 41.97 -8.29
N LEU A 10 -0.77 41.95 -7.95
CA LEU A 10 0.02 40.72 -7.88
C LEU A 10 -0.56 39.73 -6.86
N GLY A 11 -0.97 40.21 -5.68
CA GLY A 11 -1.60 39.38 -4.67
C GLY A 11 -2.91 38.71 -5.15
N ASN A 12 -3.73 39.44 -5.91
CA ASN A 12 -4.95 38.87 -6.50
C ASN A 12 -4.62 37.83 -7.58
N VAL A 13 -3.65 38.10 -8.45
CA VAL A 13 -3.22 37.16 -9.50
C VAL A 13 -2.68 35.87 -8.88
N LEU A 14 -1.81 35.98 -7.88
CA LEU A 14 -1.26 34.81 -7.18
C LEU A 14 -2.36 34.04 -6.43
N SER A 15 -3.31 34.74 -5.81
CA SER A 15 -4.43 34.10 -5.13
C SER A 15 -5.33 33.33 -6.11
N LEU A 16 -5.65 33.95 -7.25
CA LEU A 16 -6.46 33.30 -8.29
C LEU A 16 -5.72 32.10 -8.89
N ALA A 17 -4.42 32.21 -9.14
CA ALA A 17 -3.61 31.11 -9.64
C ALA A 17 -3.61 29.93 -8.65
N ALA A 18 -3.41 30.20 -7.36
CA ALA A 18 -3.45 29.17 -6.31
C ALA A 18 -4.82 28.51 -6.20
N ILE A 19 -5.91 29.29 -6.16
CA ILE A 19 -7.28 28.75 -6.13
C ILE A 19 -7.56 27.86 -7.34
N THR A 20 -7.21 28.35 -8.53
CA THR A 20 -7.46 27.62 -9.79
C THR A 20 -6.63 26.34 -9.85
N TRP A 21 -5.39 26.37 -9.38
CA TRP A 21 -4.51 25.19 -9.35
C TRP A 21 -5.05 24.11 -8.41
N ILE A 22 -5.35 24.47 -7.16
CA ILE A 22 -5.77 23.52 -6.12
C ILE A 22 -7.17 23.01 -6.41
N TYR A 23 -8.17 23.90 -6.41
CA TYR A 23 -9.57 23.51 -6.51
C TYR A 23 -9.98 23.14 -7.94
N GLY A 24 -9.31 23.69 -8.95
CA GLY A 24 -9.49 23.24 -10.34
C GLY A 24 -8.93 21.83 -10.55
N GLY A 25 -7.79 21.51 -9.93
CA GLY A 25 -7.24 20.16 -9.89
C GLY A 25 -8.20 19.18 -9.22
N ASP A 26 -8.70 19.51 -8.02
CA ASP A 26 -9.66 18.67 -7.29
C ASP A 26 -10.96 18.43 -8.06
N LEU A 27 -11.49 19.47 -8.71
CA LEU A 27 -12.69 19.34 -9.54
C LEU A 27 -12.42 18.48 -10.78
N ALA A 28 -11.26 18.67 -11.43
CA ALA A 28 -10.87 17.85 -12.57
C ALA A 28 -10.69 16.38 -12.18
N ASP A 29 -10.08 16.10 -11.03
CA ASP A 29 -9.93 14.75 -10.49
C ASP A 29 -11.30 14.13 -10.15
N ALA A 30 -12.22 14.89 -9.54
CA ALA A 30 -13.58 14.44 -9.25
C ALA A 30 -14.41 14.12 -10.51
N LEU A 31 -14.19 14.85 -11.59
CA LEU A 31 -14.83 14.56 -12.88
C LEU A 31 -14.16 13.36 -13.56
N ARG A 32 -12.83 13.31 -13.59
CA ARG A 32 -12.07 12.21 -14.18
C ARG A 32 -12.35 10.88 -13.50
N ALA A 33 -12.46 10.87 -12.16
CA ALA A 33 -12.78 9.67 -11.40
C ALA A 33 -14.13 9.04 -11.81
N ARG A 34 -15.09 9.86 -12.27
CA ARG A 34 -16.41 9.41 -12.73
C ARG A 34 -16.38 8.89 -14.16
N THR A 35 -15.47 9.38 -14.99
CA THR A 35 -15.40 9.01 -16.41
C THR A 35 -14.35 7.94 -16.71
N ALA A 36 -13.33 7.80 -15.86
CA ALA A 36 -12.26 6.83 -16.04
C ALA A 36 -12.76 5.39 -15.88
N ASP A 37 -12.20 4.48 -16.67
CA ASP A 37 -12.47 3.04 -16.56
C ASP A 37 -12.07 2.51 -15.18
N VAL A 38 -10.89 2.91 -14.71
CA VAL A 38 -10.38 2.62 -13.37
C VAL A 38 -9.76 3.88 -12.77
N SER A 39 -10.02 4.10 -11.49
CA SER A 39 -9.36 5.14 -10.69
C SER A 39 -8.69 4.53 -9.46
N ALA A 40 -7.46 4.96 -9.20
CA ALA A 40 -6.64 4.61 -8.05
C ALA A 40 -7.05 5.46 -6.83
N LEU A 41 -8.35 5.48 -6.55
CA LEU A 41 -8.98 6.22 -5.46
C LEU A 41 -9.83 5.25 -4.65
N VAL A 42 -9.77 5.36 -3.32
CA VAL A 42 -10.57 4.51 -2.42
C VAL A 42 -12.01 5.03 -2.34
N ASP A 43 -12.15 6.36 -2.26
CA ASP A 43 -13.44 7.05 -2.22
C ASP A 43 -13.55 8.03 -3.38
N LEU A 44 -14.78 8.22 -3.86
CA LEU A 44 -15.06 9.21 -4.91
C LEU A 44 -14.95 10.64 -4.35
N PRO A 45 -14.03 11.48 -4.87
CA PRO A 45 -13.92 12.85 -4.40
C PRO A 45 -15.19 13.66 -4.74
N SER A 46 -15.65 14.46 -3.78
CA SER A 46 -16.85 15.28 -3.94
C SER A 46 -16.53 16.52 -4.78
N PRO A 47 -17.26 16.78 -5.88
CA PRO A 47 -17.04 17.97 -6.72
C PRO A 47 -17.64 19.23 -6.10
N ILE A 48 -18.50 19.11 -5.08
CA ILE A 48 -19.32 20.22 -4.56
C ILE A 48 -18.44 21.32 -4.00
N ARG A 49 -17.49 20.97 -3.12
CA ARG A 49 -16.63 21.92 -2.46
C ARG A 49 -15.73 22.70 -3.42
N PRO A 50 -14.91 22.05 -4.29
CA PRO A 50 -14.09 22.80 -5.23
C PRO A 50 -14.95 23.68 -6.16
N SER A 51 -16.15 23.21 -6.55
CA SER A 51 -17.10 24.02 -7.33
C SER A 51 -17.54 25.30 -6.58
N VAL A 52 -17.87 25.19 -5.29
CA VAL A 52 -18.25 26.35 -4.46
C VAL A 52 -17.09 27.34 -4.35
N VAL A 53 -15.87 26.87 -4.07
CA VAL A 53 -14.70 27.75 -3.95
C VAL A 53 -14.39 28.45 -5.26
N LEU A 54 -14.42 27.72 -6.39
CA LEU A 54 -14.21 28.29 -7.72
C LEU A 54 -15.31 29.30 -8.09
N ALA A 55 -16.58 29.05 -7.73
CA ALA A 55 -17.67 29.99 -7.94
C ALA A 55 -17.49 31.29 -7.14
N LEU A 56 -17.08 31.18 -5.87
CA LEU A 56 -16.76 32.34 -5.02
C LEU A 56 -15.57 33.13 -5.57
N ALA A 57 -14.55 32.44 -6.08
CA ALA A 57 -13.39 33.07 -6.70
C ALA A 57 -13.74 33.78 -8.01
N ALA A 58 -14.63 33.19 -8.83
CA ALA A 58 -15.13 33.83 -10.05
C ALA A 58 -15.90 35.13 -9.70
N LEU A 59 -16.76 35.09 -8.67
CA LEU A 59 -17.47 36.27 -8.17
C LEU A 59 -16.51 37.34 -7.64
N ALA A 60 -15.52 36.95 -6.83
CA ALA A 60 -14.50 37.85 -6.30
C ALA A 60 -13.69 38.52 -7.43
N THR A 61 -13.34 37.76 -8.46
CA THR A 61 -12.65 38.24 -9.65
C THR A 61 -13.50 39.24 -10.42
N ALA A 62 -14.79 38.95 -10.63
CA ALA A 62 -15.71 39.87 -11.30
C ALA A 62 -15.84 41.20 -10.55
N VAL A 63 -15.97 41.16 -9.22
CA VAL A 63 -16.03 42.37 -8.38
C VAL A 63 -14.74 43.18 -8.48
N ALA A 64 -13.57 42.52 -8.46
CA ALA A 64 -12.28 43.18 -8.62
C ALA A 64 -12.15 43.83 -10.01
N VAL A 65 -12.53 43.14 -11.09
CA VAL A 65 -12.50 43.67 -12.46
C VAL A 65 -13.44 44.86 -12.63
N VAL A 66 -14.68 44.79 -12.11
CA VAL A 66 -15.60 45.94 -12.11
C VAL A 66 -15.00 47.12 -11.35
N GLY A 67 -14.35 46.87 -10.21
CA GLY A 67 -13.63 47.90 -9.46
C GLY A 67 -12.52 48.57 -10.27
N LEU A 68 -11.77 47.78 -11.05
CA LEU A 68 -10.73 48.29 -11.96
C LEU A 68 -11.32 49.16 -13.08
N VAL A 69 -12.35 48.65 -13.75
CA VAL A 69 -13.02 49.34 -14.87
C VAL A 69 -13.66 50.65 -14.40
N GLN A 70 -14.22 50.69 -13.20
CA GLN A 70 -14.78 51.90 -12.59
C GLN A 70 -13.73 52.83 -11.98
N GLY A 71 -12.43 52.53 -12.10
CA GLY A 71 -11.35 53.37 -11.56
C GLY A 71 -11.38 53.50 -10.04
N LYS A 72 -11.85 52.47 -9.32
CA LYS A 72 -11.88 52.49 -7.85
C LYS A 72 -10.46 52.55 -7.28
N VAL A 73 -10.32 53.30 -6.18
CA VAL A 73 -9.05 53.46 -5.46
C VAL A 73 -8.67 52.22 -4.65
N GLU A 74 -7.40 52.10 -4.25
CA GLU A 74 -6.81 50.97 -3.50
C GLU A 74 -7.64 50.50 -2.28
N GLY A 75 -8.35 51.41 -1.62
CA GLY A 75 -9.20 51.10 -0.46
C GLY A 75 -10.48 50.31 -0.78
N PHE A 76 -10.76 50.02 -2.05
CA PHE A 76 -11.92 49.23 -2.44
C PHE A 76 -11.82 47.79 -1.93
N LYS A 77 -12.80 47.40 -1.10
CA LYS A 77 -12.84 46.07 -0.46
C LYS A 77 -12.81 44.91 -1.45
N GLY A 78 -13.28 45.11 -2.68
CA GLY A 78 -13.28 44.09 -3.73
C GLY A 78 -11.89 43.53 -4.05
N PHE A 79 -10.83 44.34 -3.94
CA PHE A 79 -9.46 43.90 -4.18
C PHE A 79 -8.88 42.98 -3.09
N ARG A 80 -9.61 42.75 -1.99
CA ARG A 80 -9.21 41.84 -0.91
C ARG A 80 -9.96 40.51 -0.93
N LEU A 81 -10.98 40.37 -1.79
CA LEU A 81 -11.85 39.20 -1.78
C LEU A 81 -11.12 37.91 -2.16
N LEU A 82 -10.29 37.91 -3.21
CA LEU A 82 -9.56 36.71 -3.65
C LEU A 82 -8.62 36.15 -2.57
N PRO A 83 -7.75 36.96 -1.93
CA PRO A 83 -6.95 36.50 -0.80
C PRO A 83 -7.79 35.95 0.36
N ILE A 84 -8.93 36.60 0.68
CA ILE A 84 -9.83 36.14 1.75
C ILE A 84 -10.44 34.78 1.40
N VAL A 85 -10.91 34.60 0.16
CA VAL A 85 -11.45 33.32 -0.32
C VAL A 85 -10.39 32.22 -0.24
N LEU A 86 -9.16 32.49 -0.70
CA LEU A 86 -8.06 31.53 -0.62
C LEU A 86 -7.79 31.10 0.83
N VAL A 87 -7.55 32.06 1.73
CA VAL A 87 -7.22 31.75 3.14
C VAL A 87 -8.37 31.03 3.83
N GLY A 88 -9.61 31.48 3.61
CA GLY A 88 -10.79 30.85 4.19
C GLY A 88 -10.98 29.40 3.71
N ALA A 89 -10.76 29.15 2.41
CA ALA A 89 -10.88 27.82 1.84
C ALA A 89 -9.79 26.87 2.35
N LEU A 90 -8.52 27.32 2.37
CA LEU A 90 -7.39 26.55 2.91
C LEU A 90 -7.56 26.24 4.40
N PHE A 91 -8.05 27.20 5.18
CA PHE A 91 -8.33 26.98 6.60
C PHE A 91 -9.43 25.93 6.80
N ALA A 92 -10.51 26.02 6.01
CA ALA A 92 -11.53 25.00 6.05
C ALA A 92 -11.01 23.63 5.58
N ASP A 93 -10.04 23.58 4.66
CA ASP A 93 -9.43 22.33 4.20
C ASP A 93 -8.63 21.70 5.34
N LEU A 94 -7.80 22.50 6.03
CA LEU A 94 -7.03 22.07 7.19
C LEU A 94 -7.91 21.45 8.28
N VAL A 95 -8.98 22.15 8.68
CA VAL A 95 -9.90 21.68 9.73
C VAL A 95 -10.58 20.35 9.36
N LEU A 96 -10.81 20.10 8.07
CA LEU A 96 -11.48 18.89 7.61
C LEU A 96 -10.51 17.74 7.26
N ALA A 97 -9.25 18.07 6.97
CA ALA A 97 -8.20 17.10 6.64
C ALA A 97 -7.58 16.42 7.87
N GLU A 98 -7.61 17.05 9.05
CA GLU A 98 -7.02 16.56 10.32
C GLU A 98 -7.48 15.13 10.71
N SER A 99 -8.59 14.65 10.14
CA SER A 99 -9.18 13.34 10.46
C SER A 99 -8.86 12.21 9.47
N ARG A 100 -8.11 12.46 8.38
CA ARG A 100 -7.87 11.45 7.33
C ARG A 100 -6.38 11.24 7.11
N ILE A 101 -5.89 10.04 7.39
CA ILE A 101 -4.59 9.58 6.90
C ILE A 101 -4.85 8.95 5.53
N PRO A 102 -4.44 9.58 4.41
CA PRO A 102 -4.64 9.00 3.10
C PRO A 102 -3.66 7.83 2.94
N ILE A 103 -4.17 6.60 2.95
CA ILE A 103 -3.42 5.43 2.50
C ILE A 103 -3.56 5.37 0.98
N ASP A 104 -2.44 5.26 0.27
CA ASP A 104 -2.48 5.15 -1.18
C ASP A 104 -3.12 3.83 -1.61
N SER A 105 -3.87 3.88 -2.70
CA SER A 105 -4.51 2.70 -3.31
C SER A 105 -3.49 1.63 -3.70
N THR A 106 -2.30 2.03 -4.12
CA THR A 106 -1.18 1.13 -4.45
C THR A 106 -0.69 0.36 -3.22
N ASP A 107 -0.60 1.04 -2.07
CA ASP A 107 -0.18 0.43 -0.82
C ASP A 107 -1.23 -0.55 -0.33
N MET A 108 -2.51 -0.15 -0.36
CA MET A 108 -3.62 -1.05 -0.06
C MET A 108 -3.62 -2.29 -0.96
N ALA A 109 -3.47 -2.09 -2.28
CA ALA A 109 -3.42 -3.17 -3.26
C ALA A 109 -2.24 -4.13 -3.01
N SER A 110 -1.08 -3.58 -2.65
CA SER A 110 0.10 -4.37 -2.30
C SER A 110 -0.10 -5.15 -1.00
N MET A 111 -0.73 -4.55 0.02
CA MET A 111 -1.07 -5.23 1.26
C MET A 111 -2.08 -6.37 1.03
N SER A 112 -3.10 -6.15 0.19
CA SER A 112 -4.05 -7.21 -0.18
C SER A 112 -3.39 -8.35 -0.95
N LEU A 113 -2.48 -8.04 -1.89
CA LEU A 113 -1.69 -9.05 -2.60
C LEU A 113 -0.81 -9.87 -1.64
N GLN A 114 -0.14 -9.21 -0.69
CA GLN A 114 0.66 -9.88 0.35
C GLN A 114 -0.21 -10.73 1.28
N ARG A 115 -1.39 -10.24 1.67
CA ARG A 115 -2.31 -10.99 2.52
C ARG A 115 -2.80 -12.25 1.81
N PHE A 116 -3.23 -12.13 0.55
CA PHE A 116 -3.63 -13.28 -0.24
C PHE A 116 -2.49 -14.28 -0.41
N HIS A 117 -1.26 -13.81 -0.70
CA HIS A 117 -0.08 -14.68 -0.79
C HIS A 117 0.14 -15.49 0.49
N LYS A 118 0.09 -14.85 1.66
CA LYS A 118 0.24 -15.54 2.95
C LYS A 118 -0.83 -16.60 3.17
N LEU A 119 -2.09 -16.30 2.84
CA LEU A 119 -3.19 -17.24 2.96
C LEU A 119 -3.04 -18.42 1.98
N ALA A 120 -2.69 -18.14 0.73
CA ALA A 120 -2.45 -19.18 -0.27
C ALA A 120 -1.23 -20.05 0.07
N GLN A 121 -0.17 -19.45 0.63
CA GLN A 121 0.99 -20.17 1.13
C GLN A 121 0.62 -21.10 2.30
N ALA A 122 -0.26 -20.67 3.21
CA ALA A 122 -0.73 -21.51 4.32
C ALA A 122 -1.57 -22.71 3.86
N LEU A 123 -2.20 -22.64 2.67
CA LEU A 123 -2.91 -23.76 2.06
C LEU A 123 -2.03 -24.68 1.21
N SER A 124 -0.76 -24.32 1.01
CA SER A 124 0.16 -25.16 0.24
C SER A 124 0.51 -26.44 1.02
N SER A 125 0.58 -27.55 0.29
CA SER A 125 1.09 -28.82 0.81
C SER A 125 2.60 -28.91 0.59
N GLN A 126 3.25 -29.91 1.19
CA GLN A 126 4.69 -30.13 1.03
C GLN A 126 5.10 -30.36 -0.43
N ASP A 127 4.23 -31.01 -1.20
CA ASP A 127 4.54 -31.41 -2.58
C ASP A 127 3.94 -30.48 -3.65
N ALA A 128 2.96 -29.65 -3.29
CA ALA A 128 2.20 -28.86 -4.26
C ALA A 128 1.47 -27.66 -3.67
N VAL A 129 1.32 -26.62 -4.51
CA VAL A 129 0.42 -25.49 -4.24
C VAL A 129 -1.04 -25.84 -4.58
N ALA A 130 -1.97 -25.16 -3.92
CA ALA A 130 -3.41 -25.30 -4.19
C ALA A 130 -3.75 -24.73 -5.57
N GLU A 131 -4.42 -25.52 -6.42
CA GLU A 131 -4.83 -25.10 -7.76
C GLU A 131 -6.36 -25.00 -7.95
N ASP A 132 -7.14 -25.52 -7.01
CA ASP A 132 -8.61 -25.49 -7.11
C ASP A 132 -9.13 -24.09 -6.79
N PRO A 133 -9.83 -23.42 -7.74
CA PRO A 133 -10.45 -22.12 -7.48
C PRO A 133 -11.39 -22.14 -6.27
N ARG A 134 -12.06 -23.27 -5.99
CA ARG A 134 -13.00 -23.38 -4.87
C ARG A 134 -12.32 -23.28 -3.50
N VAL A 135 -11.05 -23.65 -3.43
CA VAL A 135 -10.24 -23.58 -2.21
C VAL A 135 -9.64 -22.18 -2.04
N LEU A 136 -9.32 -21.51 -3.14
CA LEU A 136 -8.72 -20.17 -3.15
C LEU A 136 -9.76 -19.03 -3.06
N GLN A 137 -10.97 -19.22 -3.58
CA GLN A 137 -12.03 -18.22 -3.62
C GLN A 137 -12.42 -17.68 -2.22
N PRO A 138 -12.55 -18.51 -1.17
CA PRO A 138 -12.87 -18.02 0.17
C PRO A 138 -11.82 -17.06 0.74
N LEU A 139 -10.56 -17.15 0.30
CA LEU A 139 -9.50 -16.26 0.76
C LEU A 139 -9.71 -14.80 0.33
N LEU A 140 -10.51 -14.58 -0.73
CA LEU A 140 -10.83 -13.23 -1.19
C LEU A 140 -11.69 -12.46 -0.18
N GLU A 141 -12.53 -13.15 0.58
CA GLU A 141 -13.41 -12.52 1.57
C GLU A 141 -12.60 -11.89 2.71
N GLU A 142 -11.46 -12.48 3.07
CA GLU A 142 -10.52 -11.93 4.05
C GLU A 142 -9.80 -10.66 3.59
N LEU A 143 -9.76 -10.39 2.27
CA LEU A 143 -9.09 -9.22 1.72
C LEU A 143 -9.96 -7.95 1.80
N GLY A 144 -11.26 -8.10 2.07
CA GLY A 144 -12.22 -7.01 2.05
C GLY A 144 -12.52 -6.52 0.63
N ARG A 145 -12.36 -5.22 0.40
CA ARG A 145 -12.73 -4.56 -0.87
C ARG A 145 -11.49 -4.08 -1.65
N PRO A 146 -11.49 -4.18 -3.00
CA PRO A 146 -10.43 -3.60 -3.82
C PRO A 146 -10.36 -2.07 -3.69
N PRO A 147 -9.15 -1.47 -3.62
CA PRO A 147 -8.97 -0.02 -3.45
C PRO A 147 -9.08 0.74 -4.79
N TYR A 148 -10.14 0.49 -5.57
CA TYR A 148 -10.33 1.05 -6.90
C TYR A 148 -11.78 1.47 -7.14
N LEU A 149 -11.97 2.54 -7.93
CA LEU A 149 -13.26 2.92 -8.50
C LEU A 149 -13.33 2.52 -9.97
N VAL A 150 -14.50 2.07 -10.42
CA VAL A 150 -14.83 1.82 -11.83
C VAL A 150 -15.95 2.75 -12.21
N HIS A 151 -15.70 3.67 -13.15
CA HIS A 151 -16.65 4.72 -13.53
C HIS A 151 -17.24 5.49 -12.31
N GLY A 152 -16.39 5.73 -11.31
CA GLY A 152 -16.74 6.43 -10.07
C GLY A 152 -17.46 5.59 -9.01
N GLU A 153 -17.71 4.31 -9.26
CA GLU A 153 -18.31 3.40 -8.27
C GLU A 153 -17.25 2.52 -7.61
N PRO A 154 -17.30 2.34 -6.27
CA PRO A 154 -16.34 1.49 -5.58
C PRO A 154 -16.54 0.02 -5.93
N LEU A 155 -15.42 -0.67 -6.20
CA LEU A 155 -15.44 -2.13 -6.34
C LEU A 155 -15.81 -2.80 -5.03
N THR A 156 -16.79 -3.70 -5.08
CA THR A 156 -17.36 -4.33 -3.89
C THR A 156 -16.66 -5.61 -3.47
N ALA A 157 -15.99 -6.30 -4.39
CA ALA A 157 -15.33 -7.58 -4.12
C ALA A 157 -14.16 -7.81 -5.08
N TYR A 158 -13.18 -8.59 -4.61
CA TYR A 158 -12.14 -9.16 -5.45
C TYR A 158 -12.69 -10.30 -6.31
N ALA A 159 -12.09 -10.49 -7.48
CA ALA A 159 -12.30 -11.67 -8.32
C ALA A 159 -11.03 -12.52 -8.35
N LEU A 160 -11.16 -13.81 -8.66
CA LEU A 160 -10.03 -14.72 -8.82
C LEU A 160 -10.08 -15.36 -10.21
N GLN A 161 -8.94 -15.35 -10.90
CA GLN A 161 -8.74 -16.12 -12.12
C GLN A 161 -7.53 -17.03 -11.93
N VAL A 162 -7.79 -18.33 -11.89
CA VAL A 162 -6.74 -19.35 -11.84
C VAL A 162 -6.35 -19.78 -13.25
N ARG A 163 -5.05 -19.79 -13.55
CA ARG A 163 -4.47 -20.30 -14.80
C ARG A 163 -3.52 -21.45 -14.47
N LYS A 164 -3.50 -22.48 -15.29
CA LYS A 164 -2.66 -23.68 -15.11
C LYS A 164 -1.52 -23.72 -16.11
N ASP A 165 -0.50 -24.51 -15.79
CA ASP A 165 0.65 -24.80 -16.65
C ASP A 165 1.39 -23.55 -17.12
N CYS A 166 1.57 -22.58 -16.21
CA CYS A 166 2.25 -21.32 -16.48
C CYS A 166 3.78 -21.46 -16.41
N GLU A 167 4.49 -20.92 -17.40
CA GLU A 167 5.97 -20.89 -17.38
C GLU A 167 6.54 -19.70 -16.59
N GLY A 168 5.68 -18.82 -16.05
CA GLY A 168 6.10 -17.62 -15.33
C GLY A 168 4.94 -16.75 -14.86
N PRO A 169 5.24 -15.59 -14.24
CA PRO A 169 4.22 -14.63 -13.84
C PRO A 169 3.51 -14.06 -15.06
N VAL A 170 2.21 -13.75 -14.88
CA VAL A 170 1.42 -13.10 -15.93
C VAL A 170 2.03 -11.74 -16.25
N ARG A 171 2.31 -11.48 -17.53
CA ARG A 171 2.95 -10.25 -18.01
C ARG A 171 1.96 -9.21 -18.54
N ASP A 172 0.79 -9.67 -18.98
CA ASP A 172 -0.30 -8.81 -19.43
C ASP A 172 -1.65 -9.50 -19.17
N ALA A 173 -2.69 -8.70 -18.97
CA ALA A 173 -4.05 -9.15 -18.65
C ALA A 173 -5.11 -8.30 -19.37
N PRO A 174 -5.10 -8.29 -20.72
CA PRO A 174 -6.06 -7.49 -21.48
C PRO A 174 -7.48 -8.00 -21.25
N GLY A 175 -8.41 -7.07 -21.04
CA GLY A 175 -9.83 -7.38 -20.83
C GLY A 175 -10.18 -8.01 -19.48
N VAL A 176 -9.21 -8.10 -18.55
CA VAL A 176 -9.50 -8.58 -17.19
C VAL A 176 -10.02 -7.43 -16.33
N ARG A 177 -11.04 -7.73 -15.52
CA ARG A 177 -11.66 -6.74 -14.64
C ARG A 177 -10.67 -6.25 -13.56
N PRO A 178 -10.65 -4.95 -13.23
CA PRO A 178 -9.92 -4.44 -12.06
C PRO A 178 -10.38 -5.11 -10.76
N GLY A 179 -9.45 -5.29 -9.81
CA GLY A 179 -9.67 -6.06 -8.58
C GLY A 179 -9.63 -7.58 -8.79
N THR A 180 -9.15 -8.07 -9.93
CA THR A 180 -8.95 -9.52 -10.15
C THR A 180 -7.56 -9.94 -9.71
N LEU A 181 -7.47 -10.94 -8.83
CA LEU A 181 -6.24 -11.67 -8.53
C LEU A 181 -6.03 -12.75 -9.58
N LEU A 182 -4.89 -12.70 -10.26
CA LEU A 182 -4.45 -13.73 -11.20
C LEU A 182 -3.54 -14.70 -10.47
N TYR A 183 -3.92 -15.97 -10.44
CA TYR A 183 -3.17 -17.05 -9.82
C TYR A 183 -2.69 -18.02 -10.91
N CYS A 184 -1.41 -17.92 -11.29
CA CYS A 184 -0.82 -18.72 -12.36
C CYS A 184 -0.03 -19.88 -11.75
N VAL A 185 -0.54 -21.10 -11.88
CA VAL A 185 0.08 -22.31 -11.33
C VAL A 185 1.11 -22.85 -12.30
N ALA A 186 2.33 -23.11 -11.82
CA ALA A 186 3.38 -23.75 -12.59
C ALA A 186 3.04 -25.21 -12.92
N PRO A 187 3.63 -25.80 -13.97
CA PRO A 187 3.53 -27.23 -14.24
C PRO A 187 3.83 -28.07 -12.99
N GLU A 188 3.10 -29.17 -12.83
CA GLU A 188 3.23 -30.08 -11.68
C GLU A 188 2.93 -29.44 -10.32
N ARG A 189 2.35 -28.22 -10.30
CA ARG A 189 2.00 -27.46 -9.08
C ARG A 189 3.20 -27.14 -8.18
N LYS A 190 4.39 -27.04 -8.76
CA LYS A 190 5.66 -26.73 -8.05
C LYS A 190 5.79 -25.26 -7.60
N GLY A 191 4.80 -24.44 -7.89
CA GLY A 191 4.72 -23.05 -7.47
C GLY A 191 3.55 -22.34 -8.15
N ALA A 192 3.23 -21.14 -7.69
CA ALA A 192 2.27 -20.28 -8.35
C ALA A 192 2.64 -18.81 -8.23
N TRP A 193 2.51 -18.07 -9.32
CA TRP A 193 2.67 -16.61 -9.34
C TRP A 193 1.32 -15.94 -9.12
N VAL A 194 1.27 -15.03 -8.15
CA VAL A 194 0.09 -14.22 -7.84
C VAL A 194 0.36 -12.79 -8.25
N THR A 195 -0.54 -12.19 -9.03
CA THR A 195 -0.53 -10.77 -9.34
C THR A 195 -1.96 -10.20 -9.27
N LEU A 196 -2.09 -8.88 -9.21
CA LEU A 196 -3.37 -8.18 -9.09
C LEU A 196 -3.58 -7.31 -10.33
N VAL A 197 -4.80 -7.29 -10.85
CA VAL A 197 -5.24 -6.37 -11.90
C VAL A 197 -5.82 -5.11 -11.24
N GLY A 198 -5.31 -3.95 -11.63
CA GLY A 198 -5.65 -2.64 -11.08
C GLY A 198 -5.06 -1.54 -11.95
N LEU A 199 -4.21 -0.70 -11.37
CA LEU A 199 -3.45 0.35 -12.06
C LEU A 199 -1.98 0.30 -11.64
N SER A 200 -1.08 0.84 -12.46
CA SER A 200 0.29 1.09 -12.04
C SER A 200 0.36 2.19 -10.97
N ALA A 201 1.37 2.13 -10.11
CA ALA A 201 1.58 3.08 -9.02
C ALA A 201 1.70 4.54 -9.50
N GLU A 202 2.13 4.74 -10.75
CA GLU A 202 2.32 6.05 -11.36
C GLU A 202 1.02 6.62 -11.97
N LYS A 203 -0.03 5.80 -12.11
CA LYS A 203 -1.29 6.20 -12.74
C LYS A 203 -2.42 6.29 -11.72
N ARG A 204 -3.04 7.46 -11.65
CA ARG A 204 -4.25 7.69 -10.85
C ARG A 204 -5.53 7.31 -11.59
N PHE A 205 -5.51 7.33 -12.92
CA PHE A 205 -6.66 7.05 -13.79
C PHE A 205 -6.19 6.31 -15.04
N GLY A 206 -6.98 5.37 -15.54
CA GLY A 206 -6.66 4.69 -16.79
C GLY A 206 -7.45 3.41 -17.02
N ALA A 207 -7.03 2.66 -18.05
CA ALA A 207 -7.49 1.30 -18.30
C ALA A 207 -6.89 0.33 -17.28
N PRO A 208 -7.58 -0.78 -16.96
CA PRO A 208 -7.05 -1.79 -16.05
C PRO A 208 -5.77 -2.42 -16.61
N GLU A 209 -4.76 -2.55 -15.77
CA GLU A 209 -3.49 -3.19 -16.08
C GLU A 209 -2.98 -3.99 -14.87
N LEU A 210 -1.87 -4.71 -15.03
CA LEU A 210 -1.24 -5.39 -13.90
C LEU A 210 -0.65 -4.37 -12.92
N LEU A 211 -0.89 -4.61 -11.62
CA LEU A 211 -0.31 -3.83 -10.54
C LEU A 211 1.21 -3.80 -10.74
N SER A 212 1.75 -2.61 -10.91
CA SER A 212 3.16 -2.40 -11.21
C SER A 212 3.68 -1.16 -10.49
N ALA A 213 4.97 -1.14 -10.22
CA ALA A 213 5.68 0.02 -9.70
C ALA A 213 7.04 0.10 -10.40
N GLU A 214 7.46 1.31 -10.75
CA GLU A 214 8.70 1.59 -11.49
C GLU A 214 8.76 0.81 -12.82
N GLY A 215 7.60 0.64 -13.48
CA GLY A 215 7.47 -0.13 -14.72
C GLY A 215 7.64 -1.65 -14.59
N LYS A 216 7.73 -2.18 -13.36
CA LYS A 216 7.82 -3.62 -13.09
C LYS A 216 6.52 -4.15 -12.50
N VAL A 217 6.00 -5.23 -13.10
CA VAL A 217 4.82 -5.94 -12.57
C VAL A 217 5.14 -6.50 -11.18
N ARG A 218 4.27 -6.21 -10.23
CA ARG A 218 4.31 -6.80 -8.89
C ARG A 218 3.66 -8.17 -8.93
N PHE A 219 4.43 -9.16 -8.50
CA PHE A 219 3.94 -10.51 -8.28
C PHE A 219 4.58 -11.10 -7.04
N LEU A 220 3.91 -12.09 -6.45
CA LEU A 220 4.44 -12.90 -5.35
C LEU A 220 4.43 -14.37 -5.75
N LEU A 221 5.45 -15.11 -5.34
CA LEU A 221 5.56 -16.54 -5.61
C LEU A 221 5.09 -17.33 -4.38
N VAL A 222 4.04 -18.12 -4.56
CA VAL A 222 3.63 -19.17 -3.62
C VAL A 222 4.42 -20.42 -3.98
N GLN A 223 5.06 -21.03 -2.97
CA GLN A 223 5.84 -22.24 -3.13
C GLN A 223 5.20 -23.37 -2.31
N PRO A 224 5.46 -24.64 -2.64
CA PRO A 224 5.14 -25.74 -1.74
C PRO A 224 5.72 -25.49 -0.35
N ALA A 225 5.01 -25.94 0.69
CA ALA A 225 5.50 -25.79 2.05
C ALA A 225 6.82 -26.57 2.20
N ILE A 226 7.87 -25.92 2.65
CA ILE A 226 9.10 -26.64 3.03
C ILE A 226 8.72 -27.48 4.23
N ALA A 227 8.99 -28.79 4.20
CA ALA A 227 8.86 -29.62 5.38
C ALA A 227 9.73 -28.97 6.47
N GLU A 228 9.10 -28.47 7.53
CA GLU A 228 9.83 -28.21 8.77
C GLU A 228 10.45 -29.56 9.14
N GLU A 229 11.78 -29.67 9.05
CA GLU A 229 12.48 -30.66 9.87
C GLU A 229 11.96 -30.40 11.28
N ASP A 230 11.29 -31.40 11.86
CA ASP A 230 10.79 -31.36 13.23
C ASP A 230 11.80 -30.59 14.08
N PRO A 231 11.42 -29.51 14.79
CA PRO A 231 12.36 -28.85 15.67
C PRO A 231 12.84 -29.94 16.63
N ALA A 232 14.09 -30.38 16.45
CA ALA A 232 14.67 -31.43 17.27
C ALA A 232 14.35 -31.07 18.71
N GLU A 233 13.57 -31.93 19.37
CA GLU A 233 13.08 -31.65 20.72
C GLU A 233 14.27 -31.15 21.56
N PRO A 234 14.16 -29.98 22.22
CA PRO A 234 15.27 -29.42 22.97
C PRO A 234 15.60 -30.39 24.12
N GLY A 235 16.59 -31.26 23.89
CA GLY A 235 16.93 -32.34 24.81
C GLY A 235 17.72 -33.51 24.20
N GLN A 236 17.69 -33.74 22.89
CA GLN A 236 18.40 -34.89 22.31
C GLN A 236 19.90 -34.65 22.07
N ALA A 237 20.32 -33.41 21.82
CA ALA A 237 21.74 -33.08 21.58
C ALA A 237 22.70 -33.37 22.76
N PHE A 238 22.18 -33.47 23.99
CA PHE A 238 23.00 -33.76 25.19
C PHE A 238 22.99 -35.24 25.61
N ARG A 239 22.06 -36.06 25.10
CA ARG A 239 22.05 -37.51 25.39
C ARG A 239 23.05 -38.27 24.54
N ASP A 240 23.21 -37.87 23.28
CA ASP A 240 24.14 -38.55 22.37
C ASP A 240 25.60 -38.25 22.72
N ALA A 241 25.90 -37.02 23.16
CA ALA A 241 27.22 -36.64 23.68
C ALA A 241 27.60 -37.37 24.99
N ALA A 242 26.61 -37.73 25.82
CA ALA A 242 26.84 -38.49 27.06
C ALA A 242 27.05 -40.00 26.80
N ALA A 243 26.42 -40.54 25.75
CA ALA A 243 26.61 -41.92 25.33
C ALA A 243 28.00 -42.15 24.71
N GLU A 244 28.52 -41.18 23.93
CA GLU A 244 29.88 -41.28 23.34
C GLU A 244 30.99 -41.06 24.38
N SER A 245 30.77 -40.24 25.42
CA SER A 245 31.78 -39.97 26.46
C SER A 245 31.86 -41.03 27.57
N GLY A 246 30.83 -41.87 27.73
CA GLY A 246 30.81 -42.94 28.74
C GLY A 246 31.59 -44.21 28.37
N ALA A 247 31.89 -44.42 27.08
CA ALA A 247 32.62 -45.59 26.60
C ALA A 247 34.15 -45.43 26.63
N ALA A 248 34.66 -44.18 26.65
CA ALA A 248 36.09 -43.90 26.54
C ALA A 248 36.86 -43.91 27.88
N PHE A 249 36.19 -43.97 29.04
CA PHE A 249 36.86 -43.91 30.35
C PHE A 249 37.19 -45.30 30.96
N ARG A 250 36.81 -46.41 30.31
CA ARG A 250 37.01 -47.76 30.90
C ARG A 250 38.31 -48.48 30.53
N ASP A 251 39.09 -47.98 29.58
CA ASP A 251 40.34 -48.62 29.13
C ASP A 251 41.53 -47.64 29.11
N ALA A 252 42.05 -47.31 30.28
CA ALA A 252 43.39 -46.73 30.41
C ALA A 252 44.14 -47.38 31.59
N PRO A 253 45.36 -47.94 31.37
CA PRO A 253 46.11 -48.66 32.38
C PRO A 253 46.73 -47.73 33.43
N ALA A 254 46.80 -48.21 34.66
CA ALA A 254 47.32 -47.50 35.83
C ALA A 254 48.81 -47.11 35.67
N PRO A 255 49.19 -45.85 35.96
CA PRO A 255 50.59 -45.49 36.18
C PRO A 255 50.97 -45.72 37.65
N THR A 256 52.04 -46.49 37.83
CA THR A 256 52.79 -46.67 39.08
C THR A 256 53.51 -45.38 39.50
N ALA A 257 53.37 -44.98 40.77
CA ALA A 257 54.36 -44.24 41.57
C ALA A 257 53.92 -44.33 43.04
N GLU A 258 54.56 -45.17 43.85
CA GLU A 258 55.58 -44.76 44.82
C GLU A 258 55.15 -43.59 45.74
N GLY A 259 54.82 -43.94 46.98
CA GLY A 259 55.33 -43.29 48.19
C GLY A 259 54.70 -41.97 48.65
N GLY A 260 54.16 -41.98 49.87
CA GLY A 260 54.30 -40.84 50.79
C GLY A 260 53.03 -40.05 51.13
N THR A 261 52.39 -40.52 52.20
CA THR A 261 51.53 -39.82 53.17
C THR A 261 51.83 -38.33 53.44
N ASP A 262 50.81 -37.47 53.43
CA ASP A 262 50.20 -36.83 54.63
C ASP A 262 49.48 -35.49 54.35
N GLY A 263 48.27 -35.35 54.91
CA GLY A 263 47.91 -34.21 55.77
C GLY A 263 47.12 -33.00 55.23
N GLY A 264 45.88 -32.84 55.73
CA GLY A 264 45.24 -31.54 56.05
C GLY A 264 44.17 -31.03 55.07
N THR A 265 42.85 -31.17 55.32
CA THR A 265 41.94 -30.27 56.08
C THR A 265 41.95 -28.81 55.57
N SER A 266 40.87 -28.04 55.42
CA SER A 266 39.51 -28.06 55.99
C SER A 266 38.63 -27.02 55.24
N SER A 267 37.34 -27.35 55.07
CA SER A 267 36.14 -26.50 55.22
C SER A 267 36.16 -24.99 54.94
N LEU A 268 35.19 -24.50 54.15
CA LEU A 268 34.08 -23.65 54.63
C LEU A 268 33.08 -23.29 53.50
N GLN A 269 31.84 -23.72 53.71
CA GLN A 269 30.58 -23.17 53.18
C GLN A 269 30.23 -21.85 53.91
N PRO A 270 29.14 -21.11 53.58
CA PRO A 270 28.01 -21.45 52.69
C PRO A 270 27.84 -20.55 51.45
#